data_AF-A0A9P1AAZ1-F1
#
_entry.id   AF-A0A9P1AAZ1-F1
#
_cell.length_a   1.000
_cell.length_b   1.000
_cell.length_c   1.000
_cell.angle_alpha   90.00
_cell.angle_beta   90.00
_cell.angle_gamma   90.00
#
_symmetry.space_group_name_H-M   'P 1'
#
loop_
_entity.id
_entity.type
_entity.pdbx_description
1 polymer ?
#
loop_
_entity_poly.entity_id
_entity_poly.type
_entity_poly.pdbx_seq_one_letter_code
_entity_poly.pdbx_strand_id
1 'polypeptide(L)'
;MKLLILLGCVAAVAVFAAPSAPGLEEKLRALQEQLYNIEKENGVEPQQPAGAAAPERDTFLGFVPQKRMVAWQPMKRSMINEDSRAPLLHAIEARLAEVLRAGERLGVNPEEVLADLRARNQFQ
;
A
#
# COMPACT_ATOMS: atom_id res chain seq x y z
N MET A 1 -10.17 3.58 -37.93
CA MET A 1 -10.68 4.92 -37.56
C MET A 1 -11.62 4.92 -36.35
N LYS A 2 -12.61 4.02 -36.25
CA LYS A 2 -13.51 3.93 -35.08
C LYS A 2 -12.79 3.71 -33.74
N LEU A 3 -11.70 2.94 -33.74
CA LEU A 3 -10.90 2.64 -32.54
C LEU A 3 -10.08 3.86 -32.03
N LEU A 4 -9.63 4.72 -32.95
CA LEU A 4 -8.90 5.95 -32.60
C LEU A 4 -9.83 7.01 -31.99
N ILE A 5 -11.09 7.05 -32.44
CA ILE A 5 -12.11 7.94 -31.88
C ILE A 5 -12.48 7.47 -30.45
N LEU A 6 -12.62 6.16 -30.23
CA LEU A 6 -12.84 5.61 -28.89
C LEU A 6 -11.67 5.88 -27.94
N LEU A 7 -10.42 5.72 -28.39
CA LEU A 7 -9.24 6.04 -27.61
C LEU A 7 -9.18 7.53 -27.23
N GLY A 8 -9.52 8.41 -28.18
CA GLY A 8 -9.60 9.86 -27.94
C GLY A 8 -10.69 10.23 -26.94
N CYS A 9 -11.88 9.62 -27.03
CA CYS A 9 -12.97 9.85 -26.07
C CYS A 9 -12.62 9.35 -24.66
N VAL A 10 -11.94 8.21 -24.53
CA VAL A 10 -11.50 7.70 -23.22
C VAL A 10 -10.43 8.60 -22.59
N ALA A 11 -9.48 9.11 -23.39
CA ALA A 11 -8.48 10.06 -22.90
C ALA A 11 -9.11 11.40 -22.45
N ALA A 12 -10.09 11.91 -23.20
CA ALA A 12 -10.81 13.13 -22.82
C ALA A 12 -11.60 12.96 -21.51
N VAL A 13 -12.25 11.80 -21.33
CA VAL A 13 -12.97 11.49 -20.08
C VAL A 13 -12.01 11.27 -18.92
N ALA A 14 -10.82 10.68 -19.13
CA ALA A 14 -9.82 10.49 -18.08
C ALA A 14 -9.23 11.83 -17.57
N VAL A 15 -9.07 12.82 -18.44
CA VAL A 15 -8.63 14.18 -18.04
C VAL A 15 -9.75 14.93 -17.33
N PHE A 16 -11.00 14.75 -17.74
CA PHE A 16 -12.17 15.39 -17.11
C PHE A 16 -12.61 14.69 -15.80
N ALA A 17 -12.24 13.42 -15.61
CA ALA A 17 -12.46 12.64 -14.39
C ALA A 17 -11.25 12.63 -13.46
N ALA A 18 -10.16 13.33 -13.81
CA ALA A 18 -9.10 13.63 -12.85
C ALA A 18 -9.75 14.47 -11.73
N PRO A 19 -9.80 13.97 -10.48
CA PRO A 19 -10.36 14.75 -9.40
C PRO A 19 -9.50 16.01 -9.28
N SER A 20 -10.04 17.17 -9.65
CA SER A 20 -9.53 18.45 -9.22
C SER A 20 -9.79 18.53 -7.72
N ALA A 21 -8.98 17.81 -6.95
CA ALA A 21 -9.10 17.73 -5.51
C ALA A 21 -8.87 19.15 -4.95
N PRO A 22 -9.91 19.83 -4.42
CA PRO A 22 -9.69 21.06 -3.69
C PRO A 22 -8.79 20.74 -2.48
N GLY A 23 -7.69 21.47 -2.33
CA GLY A 23 -6.70 21.24 -1.27
C GLY A 23 -5.39 20.58 -1.71
N LEU A 24 -5.21 20.28 -3.01
CA LEU A 24 -3.89 19.85 -3.51
C LEU A 24 -2.86 20.98 -3.40
N GLU A 25 -3.28 22.23 -3.57
CA GLU A 25 -2.43 23.42 -3.36
C GLU A 25 -2.00 23.58 -1.91
N GLU A 26 -2.88 23.28 -0.95
CA GLU A 26 -2.54 23.30 0.48
C GLU A 26 -1.53 22.23 0.83
N LYS A 27 -1.67 21.03 0.24
CA LYS A 27 -0.67 19.96 0.38
C LYS A 27 0.66 20.31 -0.29
N LEU A 28 0.63 20.95 -1.46
CA LEU A 28 1.83 21.44 -2.13
C LEU A 28 2.53 22.53 -1.31
N ARG A 29 1.77 23.47 -0.73
CA ARG A 29 2.31 24.50 0.18
C ARG A 29 2.88 23.89 1.45
N ALA A 30 2.18 22.96 2.08
CA ALA A 30 2.66 22.27 3.27
C ALA A 30 3.96 21.48 2.98
N LEU A 31 4.04 20.81 1.83
CA LEU A 31 5.27 20.14 1.40
C LEU A 31 6.40 21.12 1.09
N GLN A 32 6.08 22.27 0.50
CA GLN A 32 7.05 23.30 0.19
C GLN A 32 7.60 23.99 1.45
N GLU A 33 6.76 24.23 2.46
CA GLU A 33 7.19 24.69 3.78
C GLU A 33 8.04 23.65 4.50
N GLN A 34 7.68 22.37 4.38
CA GLN A 34 8.50 21.29 4.94
C GLN A 34 9.87 21.24 4.28
N LEU A 35 9.94 21.36 2.96
CA LEU A 35 11.22 21.41 2.24
C LEU A 35 12.04 22.63 2.65
N TYR A 36 11.41 23.81 2.75
CA TYR A 36 12.08 25.03 3.17
C TYR A 36 12.62 24.95 4.60
N ASN A 37 11.86 24.36 5.52
CA ASN A 37 12.31 24.16 6.90
C ASN A 37 13.47 23.16 6.97
N ILE A 38 13.42 22.08 6.19
CA ILE A 38 14.51 21.10 6.09
C ILE A 38 15.75 21.73 5.44
N GLU A 39 15.59 22.57 4.43
CA GLU A 39 16.69 23.30 3.79
C GLU A 39 17.36 24.28 4.75
N LYS A 40 16.55 25.02 5.52
CA LYS A 40 17.00 25.92 6.57
C LYS A 40 17.70 25.18 7.71
N GLU A 41 17.22 24.00 8.10
CA GLU A 41 17.80 23.18 9.17
C GLU A 41 19.09 22.48 8.72
N ASN A 42 19.25 22.18 7.43
CA ASN A 42 20.47 21.59 6.87
C ASN A 42 21.52 22.63 6.42
N GLY A 43 21.26 23.94 6.56
CA GLY A 43 22.26 24.98 6.32
C GLY A 43 22.79 25.01 4.89
N VAL A 44 21.95 24.74 3.88
CA VAL A 44 22.34 24.87 2.47
C VAL A 44 22.26 26.35 2.10
N GLU A 45 23.31 27.11 2.40
CA GLU A 45 23.47 28.44 1.81
C GLU A 45 23.67 28.31 0.29
N PRO A 46 22.93 29.06 -0.54
CA PRO A 46 23.29 29.20 -1.94
C PRO A 46 24.57 30.03 -2.02
N GLN A 47 25.69 29.35 -2.28
CA GLN A 47 26.99 29.98 -2.53
C GLN A 47 26.87 31.00 -3.68
N GLN A 48 26.89 32.28 -3.33
CA GLN A 48 27.08 33.38 -4.26
C GLN A 48 28.54 33.37 -4.76
N PRO A 49 28.81 33.49 -6.07
CA PRO A 49 30.19 33.53 -6.55
C PRO A 49 30.72 34.96 -6.42
N ALA A 50 31.49 35.22 -5.36
CA ALA A 50 32.23 36.46 -5.20
C ALA A 50 33.73 36.20 -5.34
N GLY A 51 34.31 36.68 -6.44
CA GLY A 51 35.64 37.30 -6.49
C GLY A 51 36.88 36.48 -6.11
N ALA A 52 37.59 36.03 -7.15
CA ALA A 52 39.06 36.08 -7.32
C ALA A 52 39.97 35.91 -6.08
N ALA A 53 40.65 34.77 -5.97
CA ALA A 53 42.12 34.64 -5.99
C ALA A 53 42.59 33.30 -5.38
N ALA A 54 43.68 32.77 -5.96
CA ALA A 54 44.52 31.64 -5.54
C ALA A 54 44.08 30.21 -5.95
N PRO A 55 44.93 29.49 -6.73
CA PRO A 55 44.73 28.10 -7.10
C PRO A 55 45.26 27.15 -6.01
N GLU A 56 44.80 25.90 -6.05
CA GLU A 56 45.26 24.78 -5.22
C GLU A 56 44.92 24.84 -3.73
N ARG A 57 43.69 24.46 -3.41
CA ARG A 57 43.45 23.67 -2.20
C ARG A 57 42.60 22.46 -2.55
N ASP A 58 43.23 21.30 -2.40
CA ASP A 58 42.60 20.02 -2.19
C ASP A 58 41.42 20.18 -1.23
N THR A 59 40.22 20.20 -1.76
CA THR A 59 39.08 19.67 -1.02
C THR A 59 38.10 19.17 -2.04
N PHE A 60 38.32 17.92 -2.45
CA PHE A 60 37.23 17.01 -2.75
C PHE A 60 36.30 17.09 -1.53
N LEU A 61 35.36 18.05 -1.54
CA LEU A 61 34.31 18.15 -0.54
C LEU A 61 33.41 16.97 -0.84
N GLY A 62 33.86 15.86 -0.28
CA GLY A 62 33.41 14.53 -0.61
C GLY A 62 31.92 14.52 -0.42
N PHE A 63 31.22 14.18 -1.48
CA PHE A 63 29.93 13.54 -1.32
C PHE A 63 30.21 12.26 -0.55
N VAL A 64 30.21 12.35 0.78
CA VAL A 64 30.15 11.19 1.65
C VAL A 64 28.68 10.81 1.59
N PRO A 65 28.28 9.74 0.90
CA PRO A 65 26.92 9.26 1.04
C PRO A 65 26.76 8.95 2.52
N GLN A 66 26.05 9.83 3.24
CA GLN A 66 25.57 9.54 4.57
C GLN A 66 24.74 8.28 4.37
N LYS A 67 25.34 7.15 4.73
CA LYS A 67 24.75 5.82 4.69
C LYS A 67 23.69 5.87 5.78
N ARG A 68 22.56 6.53 5.48
CA ARG A 68 21.36 6.52 6.31
C ARG A 68 21.11 5.04 6.48
N MET A 69 21.37 4.53 7.68
CA MET A 69 21.05 3.17 8.02
C MET A 69 19.54 3.09 7.87
N VAL A 70 19.10 2.67 6.69
CA VAL A 70 17.71 2.30 6.45
C VAL A 70 17.53 1.08 7.31
N ALA A 71 17.04 1.31 8.53
CA ALA A 71 16.61 0.22 9.37
C ALA A 71 15.56 -0.52 8.55
N TRP A 72 15.90 -1.71 8.06
CA TRP A 72 14.95 -2.67 7.54
C TRP A 72 14.08 -3.08 8.72
N GLN A 73 13.12 -2.22 9.07
CA GLN A 73 12.12 -2.57 10.05
C GLN A 73 11.33 -3.73 9.44
N PRO A 74 11.31 -4.92 10.06
CA PRO A 74 10.49 -6.01 9.56
C PRO A 74 9.06 -5.50 9.53
N MET A 75 8.41 -5.57 8.35
CA MET A 75 7.00 -5.23 8.23
C MET A 75 6.24 -6.02 9.29
N LYS A 76 5.55 -5.32 10.20
CA LYS A 76 4.63 -5.97 11.13
C LYS A 76 3.62 -6.73 10.27
N ARG A 77 3.76 -8.05 10.20
CA ARG A 77 2.74 -8.91 9.61
C ARG A 77 1.45 -8.57 10.36
N SER A 78 0.44 -8.13 9.63
CA SER A 78 -0.86 -7.80 10.18
C SER A 78 -1.47 -9.07 10.79
N MET A 79 -1.17 -9.35 12.06
CA MET A 79 -1.88 -10.35 12.87
C MET A 79 -3.40 -10.09 12.93
N ILE A 80 -3.84 -8.91 12.45
CA ILE A 80 -5.22 -8.51 12.22
C ILE A 80 -6.01 -9.53 11.39
N ASN A 81 -5.37 -10.38 10.58
CA ASN A 81 -6.09 -11.31 9.70
C ASN A 81 -6.67 -12.56 10.37
N GLU A 82 -6.15 -13.02 11.51
CA GLU A 82 -6.70 -14.22 12.18
C GLU A 82 -7.98 -13.87 12.95
N ASP A 83 -7.94 -12.82 13.77
CA ASP A 83 -9.13 -12.34 14.51
C ASP A 83 -10.24 -11.85 13.56
N SER A 84 -9.89 -11.27 12.40
CA SER A 84 -10.87 -10.84 11.39
C SER A 84 -11.63 -12.00 10.75
N ARG A 85 -11.08 -13.22 10.76
CA ARG A 85 -11.72 -14.41 10.18
C ARG A 85 -12.61 -15.15 11.16
N ALA A 86 -12.47 -14.92 12.47
CA ALA A 86 -13.26 -15.61 13.48
C ALA A 86 -14.79 -15.44 13.26
N PRO A 87 -15.33 -14.24 12.94
CA PRO A 87 -16.75 -14.09 12.65
C PRO A 87 -17.20 -14.86 11.40
N LEU A 88 -16.34 -14.91 10.38
CA LEU A 88 -16.61 -15.65 9.15
C LEU A 88 -16.65 -17.16 9.40
N LEU A 89 -15.70 -17.68 10.18
CA LEU A 89 -15.66 -19.10 10.57
C LEU A 89 -16.92 -19.47 11.36
N HIS A 90 -17.32 -18.66 12.34
CA HIS A 90 -18.55 -18.91 13.10
C HIS A 90 -19.81 -18.88 12.23
N ALA A 91 -19.89 -17.97 11.25
CA ALA A 91 -21.00 -17.96 10.31
C ALA A 91 -21.06 -19.22 9.43
N ILE A 92 -19.89 -19.75 9.03
CA ILE A 92 -19.78 -21.00 8.27
C ILE A 92 -20.16 -22.19 9.15
N GLU A 93 -19.67 -22.26 10.38
CA GLU A 93 -20.00 -23.32 11.35
C GLU A 93 -21.50 -23.38 11.64
N ALA A 94 -22.14 -22.23 11.86
CA ALA A 94 -23.58 -22.15 12.10
C ALA A 94 -24.38 -22.69 10.91
N ARG A 95 -24.02 -22.29 9.68
CA ARG A 95 -24.66 -22.80 8.45
C ARG A 95 -24.42 -24.29 8.26
N LEU A 96 -23.21 -24.77 8.54
CA LEU A 96 -22.90 -26.20 8.45
C LEU A 96 -23.77 -27.01 9.43
N ALA A 97 -23.94 -26.54 10.66
CA ALA A 97 -24.79 -27.19 11.65
C ALA A 97 -26.26 -27.25 11.23
N GLU A 98 -26.77 -26.19 10.58
CA GLU A 98 -28.13 -26.18 10.01
C GLU A 98 -28.30 -27.22 8.89
N VAL A 99 -27.34 -27.28 7.97
CA VAL A 99 -27.35 -28.24 6.86
C VAL A 99 -27.27 -29.67 7.37
N LEU A 100 -26.40 -29.95 8.34
CA LEU A 100 -26.27 -31.28 8.94
C LEU A 100 -27.57 -31.70 9.66
N ARG A 101 -28.20 -30.79 10.42
CA ARG A 101 -29.52 -31.06 11.03
C ARG A 101 -30.62 -31.31 10.01
N ALA A 102 -30.63 -30.57 8.89
CA ALA A 102 -31.58 -30.80 7.81
C ALA A 102 -31.32 -32.15 7.13
N GLY A 103 -30.06 -32.52 6.93
CA GLY A 103 -29.64 -33.82 6.40
C GLY A 103 -30.02 -34.98 7.31
N GLU A 104 -29.84 -34.83 8.62
CA GLU A 104 -30.22 -35.84 9.61
C GLU A 104 -31.73 -36.13 9.58
N ARG A 105 -32.56 -35.09 9.42
CA ARG A 105 -34.02 -35.25 9.23
C ARG A 105 -34.38 -36.02 7.95
N LEU A 106 -33.49 -36.01 6.95
CA LEU A 106 -33.63 -36.77 5.70
C LEU A 106 -32.99 -38.16 5.79
N GLY A 107 -32.47 -38.55 6.96
CA GLY A 107 -31.81 -39.84 7.19
C GLY A 107 -30.34 -39.89 6.75
N VAL A 108 -29.72 -38.73 6.47
CA VAL A 108 -28.30 -38.64 6.14
C VAL A 108 -27.49 -38.55 7.44
N ASN A 109 -26.51 -39.45 7.60
CA ASN A 109 -25.64 -39.45 8.77
C ASN A 109 -24.65 -38.27 8.71
N PRO A 110 -24.66 -37.34 9.70
CA PRO A 110 -23.79 -36.17 9.69
C PRO A 110 -22.30 -36.54 9.77
N GLU A 111 -21.94 -37.62 10.46
CA GLU A 111 -20.55 -38.05 10.60
C GLU A 111 -19.92 -38.51 9.28
N GLU A 112 -20.71 -39.16 8.42
CA GLU A 112 -20.26 -39.58 7.09
C GLU A 112 -19.99 -38.38 6.19
N VAL A 113 -20.86 -37.35 6.25
CA VAL A 113 -20.68 -36.10 5.50
C VAL A 113 -19.44 -35.36 5.98
N LEU A 114 -19.21 -35.28 7.30
CA LEU A 114 -18.02 -34.66 7.86
C LEU A 114 -16.74 -35.44 7.51
N ALA A 115 -16.80 -36.76 7.50
CA ALA A 115 -15.68 -37.61 7.08
C ALA A 115 -15.32 -37.40 5.59
N ASP A 116 -16.33 -37.35 4.71
CA ASP A 116 -16.12 -37.07 3.27
C ASP A 116 -15.55 -35.65 3.05
N LEU A 117 -16.10 -34.64 3.73
CA LEU A 117 -15.59 -33.27 3.67
C LEU A 117 -14.15 -33.17 4.17
N ARG A 118 -13.82 -33.86 5.28
CA ARG A 118 -12.46 -33.90 5.82
C ARG A 118 -11.50 -34.57 4.84
N ALA A 119 -11.89 -35.70 4.25
CA ALA A 119 -11.08 -36.40 3.27
C ALA A 119 -10.78 -35.50 2.06
N ARG A 120 -11.78 -34.83 1.49
CA ARG A 120 -11.61 -33.92 0.35
C ARG A 120 -10.69 -32.74 0.65
N ASN A 121 -10.79 -32.18 1.85
CA ASN A 121 -9.97 -31.02 2.25
C ASN A 121 -8.53 -31.39 2.65
N GLN A 122 -8.22 -32.67 2.90
CA GLN A 122 -6.85 -33.12 3.20
C GLN A 122 -5.98 -33.28 1.95
N PHE A 123 -6.58 -33.39 0.76
CA PHE A 123 -5.87 -33.59 -0.50
C PHE A 123 -5.72 -32.31 -1.34
N GLN A 124 -6.04 -31.15 -0.78
CA GLN A 124 -5.79 -29.82 -1.35
C GLN A 124 -4.67 -29.11 -0.60
#